data_AF-A0A2V2AXX2-F1
#
_entry.id   AF-A0A2V2AXX2-F1
#
_cell.length_a   1.000
_cell.length_b   1.000
_cell.length_c   1.000
_cell.angle_alpha   90.00
_cell.angle_beta   90.00
_cell.angle_gamma   90.00
#
_symmetry.space_group_name_H-M   'P 1'
#
loop_
_entity.id
_entity.type
_entity.pdbx_description
1 polymer ?
#
loop_
_entity_poly.entity_id
_entity_poly.type
_entity_poly.pdbx_seq_one_letter_code
_entity_poly.pdbx_strand_id
1 'polypeptide(L)' 'MAGEQQHHTHETVAPQAGHEQQTCPACGRRVDTVVRRRKSLGIFIPVWGRGPCRNPDCHDYTDPGER' A
#
# COMPACT_ATOMS: atom_id res chain seq x y z
N MET A 1 -36.23 -27.13 21.30
CA MET A 1 -35.31 -27.88 20.40
C MET A 1 -35.64 -27.40 19.00
N ALA A 2 -34.81 -26.74 18.19
CA ALA A 2 -33.36 -26.73 18.04
C ALA A 2 -32.89 -25.33 17.58
N GLY A 3 -31.65 -24.97 17.91
CA GLY A 3 -31.08 -23.64 17.67
C GLY A 3 -30.71 -23.39 16.22
N GLU A 4 -31.07 -22.20 15.73
CA GLU A 4 -30.66 -21.64 14.44
C GLU A 4 -29.16 -21.33 14.46
N GLN A 5 -28.39 -22.11 13.72
CA GLN A 5 -26.95 -21.95 13.60
C GLN A 5 -26.65 -20.90 12.53
N GLN A 6 -26.26 -19.72 12.99
CA GLN A 6 -25.82 -18.61 12.15
C GLN A 6 -24.46 -18.96 11.52
N HIS A 7 -24.48 -19.50 10.31
CA HIS A 7 -23.28 -19.72 9.50
C HIS A 7 -22.79 -18.38 8.95
N HIS A 8 -22.00 -17.67 9.75
CA HIS A 8 -21.19 -16.56 9.26
C HIS A 8 -20.11 -17.13 8.33
N THR A 9 -20.36 -17.10 7.03
CA THR A 9 -19.36 -17.38 6.01
C THR A 9 -18.28 -16.32 6.14
N HIS A 10 -17.14 -16.66 6.75
CA HIS A 10 -15.94 -15.85 6.66
C HIS A 10 -15.50 -15.89 5.19
N GLU A 11 -16.02 -14.98 4.38
CA GLU A 11 -15.39 -14.64 3.12
C GLU A 11 -14.01 -14.08 3.48
N THR A 12 -12.95 -14.73 2.99
CA THR A 12 -11.57 -14.29 3.18
C THR A 12 -11.34 -13.01 2.38
N VAL A 13 -11.92 -11.92 2.84
CA VAL A 13 -11.65 -10.57 2.35
C VAL A 13 -10.32 -10.18 2.97
N ALA A 14 -9.29 -9.99 2.13
CA ALA A 14 -8.04 -9.41 2.60
C ALA A 14 -8.35 -8.08 3.30
N PRO A 15 -7.80 -7.82 4.50
CA PRO A 15 -8.03 -6.54 5.17
C PRO A 15 -7.69 -5.42 4.20
N GLN A 16 -8.62 -4.49 4.02
CA GLN A 16 -8.41 -3.30 3.23
C GLN A 16 -7.27 -2.50 3.84
N ALA A 17 -6.05 -2.75 3.35
CA ALA A 17 -4.89 -1.94 3.67
C ALA A 17 -5.22 -0.54 3.17
N GLY A 18 -5.49 0.38 4.11
CA GLY A 18 -5.88 1.75 3.81
C GLY A 18 -4.88 2.38 2.86
N HIS A 19 -5.23 2.45 1.58
CA HIS A 19 -4.42 3.10 0.56
C HIS A 19 -4.82 4.57 0.53
N GLU A 20 -4.69 5.25 1.66
CA GLU A 20 -4.83 6.70 1.64
C GLU A 20 -3.81 7.28 0.65
N GLN A 21 -4.30 8.15 -0.25
CA GLN A 21 -3.50 8.71 -1.32
C GLN A 21 -2.33 9.47 -0.70
N GLN A 22 -1.12 8.94 -0.88
CA GLN A 22 0.08 9.50 -0.26
C GLN A 22 0.48 10.82 -0.93
N THR A 23 1.07 11.73 -0.17
CA THR A 23 1.61 13.00 -0.66
C THR A 23 3.12 13.07 -0.46
N CYS A 24 3.79 13.76 -1.39
CA CYS A 24 5.21 14.07 -1.27
C CYS A 24 5.41 15.08 -0.11
N PRO A 25 6.31 14.81 0.85
CA PRO A 25 6.54 15.74 1.96
C PRO A 25 7.20 17.05 1.52
N ALA A 26 7.92 17.03 0.38
CA ALA A 26 8.62 18.20 -0.15
C ALA A 26 7.70 19.18 -0.88
N CYS A 27 6.85 18.70 -1.79
CA CYS A 27 5.99 19.56 -2.63
C CYS A 27 4.49 19.42 -2.38
N GLY A 28 4.07 18.53 -1.48
CA GLY A 28 2.65 18.28 -1.15
C GLY A 28 1.84 17.62 -2.26
N ARG A 29 2.43 17.33 -3.43
CA ARG A 29 1.72 16.70 -4.55
C ARG A 29 1.39 15.24 -4.23
N ARG A 30 0.28 14.76 -4.78
CA ARG A 30 -0.09 13.35 -4.71
C ARG A 30 0.98 12.51 -5.40
N VAL A 31 1.33 11.40 -4.77
CA VAL A 31 2.24 10.40 -5.33
C VAL A 31 1.53 9.07 -5.42
N ASP A 32 2.05 8.20 -6.29
CA ASP A 32 1.58 6.83 -6.40
C ASP A 32 1.79 6.10 -5.06
N THR A 33 0.89 5.19 -4.71
CA THR A 33 1.13 4.24 -3.62
C THR A 33 1.80 3.00 -4.21
N VAL A 34 3.01 2.69 -3.77
CA VAL A 34 3.76 1.52 -4.24
C VAL A 34 3.70 0.39 -3.23
N VAL A 35 3.57 -0.84 -3.71
CA VAL A 35 3.62 -2.04 -2.88
C VAL A 35 4.97 -2.69 -3.07
N ARG A 36 5.73 -2.82 -1.98
CA ARG A 36 6.99 -3.57 -1.96
C ARG A 36 6.80 -4.83 -1.13
N ARG A 37 7.47 -5.91 -1.50
CA ARG A 37 7.43 -7.16 -0.73
C ARG A 37 8.67 -7.23 0.15
N ARG A 38 8.47 -7.30 1.46
CA ARG A 38 9.55 -7.58 2.43
C ARG A 38 9.46 -9.05 2.81
N LYS A 39 10.56 -9.80 2.68
CA LYS A 39 10.62 -11.17 3.18
C LYS A 39 10.94 -11.15 4.68
N SER A 40 10.14 -11.83 5.48
CA SER A 40 10.35 -12.01 6.92
C SER A 40 10.02 -13.46 7.29
N LEU A 41 10.94 -14.15 7.96
CA LEU A 41 10.75 -15.54 8.43
C LEU A 41 10.22 -16.51 7.34
N GLY A 42 10.67 -16.35 6.10
CA GLY A 42 10.23 -17.18 4.97
C GLY A 42 8.95 -16.73 4.27
N ILE A 43 8.20 -15.78 4.82
CA ILE A 43 6.95 -15.25 4.27
C ILE A 43 7.19 -13.90 3.59
N PHE A 44 6.45 -13.61 2.51
CA PHE A 44 6.44 -12.30 1.87
C PHE A 44 5.33 -11.42 2.46
N ILE A 45 5.74 -10.33 3.11
CA ILE A 45 4.87 -9.32 3.69
C ILE A 45 4.74 -8.15 2.70
N PRO A 46 3.53 -7.78 2.25
CA PRO A 46 3.32 -6.56 1.51
C PRO A 46 3.54 -5.34 2.43
N VAL A 47 4.31 -4.39 1.94
CA VAL A 47 4.56 -3.10 2.58
C VAL A 47 4.14 -2.02 1.60
N TRP A 48 3.11 -1.28 1.95
CA TRP A 48 2.64 -0.12 1.21
C TRP A 48 3.45 1.10 1.63
N GLY A 49 3.88 1.89 0.65
CA GLY A 49 4.61 3.12 0.92
C GLY A 49 4.37 4.14 -0.18
N ARG A 50 4.82 5.37 0.08
CA ARG A 50 4.83 6.42 -0.92
C ARG A 50 5.77 6.04 -2.07
N GLY A 51 5.31 6.22 -3.30
CA GLY A 51 6.12 6.13 -4.51
C GLY A 51 7.07 7.32 -4.66
N PRO A 52 7.97 7.27 -5.65
CA PRO A 52 8.86 8.38 -5.97
C PRO A 52 8.07 9.61 -6.43
N CYS A 53 8.61 10.79 -6.15
CA CYS A 53 8.04 12.03 -6.67
C CYS A 53 8.34 12.13 -8.17
N ARG A 54 7.29 12.34 -8.98
CA ARG A 54 7.41 12.54 -10.43
C ARG A 54 7.35 14.01 -10.86
N ASN A 55 7.42 14.95 -9.90
CA ASN A 55 7.42 16.37 -10.20
C ASN A 55 8.85 16.85 -10.45
N PRO A 56 9.24 17.24 -11.68
CA PRO A 56 10.62 17.63 -12.00
C PRO A 56 11.09 18.89 -11.25
N ASP A 57 10.16 19.74 -10.83
CA ASP A 57 10.47 20.94 -10.03
C ASP A 57 10.68 20.63 -8.53
N CYS A 58 10.51 19.36 -8.12
CA CYS A 58 10.69 18.95 -6.73
C CYS A 58 12.16 18.57 -6.50
N HIS A 59 12.73 18.99 -5.37
CA HIS A 59 14.09 18.54 -4.99
C HIS A 59 14.15 17.03 -4.72
N ASP A 60 13.02 16.41 -4.36
CA ASP A 60 12.86 14.96 -4.18
C ASP A 60 12.49 14.23 -5.49
N TYR A 61 12.55 14.89 -6.65
CA TYR A 61 12.28 14.25 -7.94
C TYR A 61 13.23 13.08 -8.16
N THR A 62 12.67 11.91 -8.46
CA THR A 62 13.47 10.73 -8.86
C THR A 62 13.17 10.43 -10.31
N ASP A 63 14.20 10.49 -11.16
CA ASP A 63 14.04 10.10 -12.55
C ASP A 63 13.84 8.58 -12.65
N PRO A 64 12.79 8.10 -13.33
CA PRO A 64 12.50 6.68 -13.44
C PRO A 64 13.55 5.87 -14.22
N GLY A 65 14.52 6.53 -14.88
CA GLY A 65 15.64 5.92 -15.61
C GLY A 65 16.89 5.66 -14.79
N GLU A 66 16.97 6.14 -13.55
CA GLU A 66 18.14 5.93 -12.67
C GLU A 66 17.89 4.73 -11.74
N ARG A 67 18.08 3.51 -12.28
CA ARG A 67 18.13 2.27 -11.47
C ARG A 67 19.11 1.26 -12.02
#